data_AF-A0A7X4YQ24-F1
#
_entry.id   AF-A0A7X4YQ24-F1
#
_cell.length_a   1.000
_cell.length_b   1.000
_cell.length_c   1.000
_cell.angle_alpha   90.00
_cell.angle_beta   90.00
_cell.angle_gamma   90.00
#
_symmetry.space_group_name_H-M   'P 1'
#
loop_
_entity.id
_entity.type
_entity.pdbx_description
1 polymer ?
#
loop_
_entity_poly.entity_id
_entity_poly.type
_entity_poly.pdbx_seq_one_letter_code
_entity_poly.pdbx_strand_id
1 'polypeptide(L)'
;MRFIDLSVAISPRIREPLPAKIEYASHEDGARQAAAVLGLQPDDFPEGKAWATETVTLNTHAGTHIDAPWHYWPTSEGKPARTIDEMPLEWFYGDGVLLDFSAKPPGYEITTEDLKAELARIGYTLKPFDIVLVRSDADKRLFHEHYAFLHAGVSAAATEWLLDQGIKVVGTDGWGWDIPLNLQAEAYRKAPREGVLWAAHYVGKDREYCQIEKLANLDQIPKPFGFKVCCFPIKVEKGSAGWSRPVAIVED
;
A
#
# COMPACT_ATOMS: atom_id res chain seq x y z
N MET A 1 -3.44 -1.82 24.95
CA MET A 1 -3.71 -1.98 23.50
C MET A 1 -3.53 -0.63 22.81
N ARG A 2 -2.62 -0.56 21.84
CA ARG A 2 -2.25 0.65 21.08
C ARG A 2 -2.43 0.41 19.59
N PHE A 3 -2.96 1.39 18.88
CA PHE A 3 -3.11 1.39 17.42
C PHE A 3 -2.06 2.30 16.80
N ILE A 4 -1.40 1.82 15.75
CA ILE A 4 -0.40 2.57 14.98
C ILE A 4 -0.92 2.66 13.55
N ASP A 5 -1.21 3.88 13.10
CA ASP A 5 -1.64 4.14 11.73
C ASP A 5 -0.44 3.97 10.78
N LEU A 6 -0.56 3.01 9.87
CA LEU A 6 0.48 2.68 8.88
C LEU A 6 0.18 3.28 7.51
N SER A 7 -0.78 4.21 7.42
CA SER A 7 -1.14 4.87 6.17
C SER A 7 -0.52 6.26 6.03
N VAL A 8 -0.33 6.67 4.78
CA VAL A 8 -0.10 8.08 4.43
C VAL A 8 -1.43 8.79 4.29
N ALA A 9 -1.46 10.08 4.66
CA ALA A 9 -2.62 10.91 4.39
C ALA A 9 -2.82 11.08 2.87
N ILE A 10 -4.06 10.95 2.39
CA ILE A 10 -4.41 11.41 1.04
C ILE A 10 -4.15 12.91 0.97
N SER A 11 -3.21 13.30 0.11
CA SER A 11 -2.71 14.67 0.11
C SER A 11 -2.20 15.08 -1.27
N PRO A 12 -2.57 16.28 -1.77
CA PRO A 12 -2.03 16.81 -3.02
C PRO A 12 -0.54 17.18 -2.91
N ARG A 13 0.03 17.13 -1.69
CA ARG A 13 1.43 17.46 -1.44
C ARG A 13 2.38 16.28 -1.66
N ILE A 14 1.88 15.04 -1.57
CA ILE A 14 2.70 13.85 -1.80
C ILE A 14 3.15 13.84 -3.26
N ARG A 15 4.45 13.65 -3.49
CA ARG A 15 5.07 13.72 -4.82
C ARG A 15 5.04 12.37 -5.54
N GLU A 16 3.86 11.76 -5.60
CA GLU A 16 3.63 10.56 -6.40
C GLU A 16 3.31 10.91 -7.86
N PRO A 17 3.52 10.00 -8.84
CA PRO A 17 3.33 10.30 -10.26
C PRO A 17 1.90 10.74 -10.62
N LEU A 18 0.89 10.26 -9.89
CA LEU A 18 -0.52 10.60 -10.06
C LEU A 18 -1.10 11.12 -8.73
N PRO A 19 -0.81 12.38 -8.36
CA PRO A 19 -1.19 12.91 -7.05
C PRO A 19 -2.71 13.08 -6.93
N ALA A 20 -3.22 12.90 -5.71
CA ALA A 20 -4.61 13.18 -5.38
C ALA A 20 -4.94 14.67 -5.56
N LYS A 21 -6.17 14.95 -5.98
CA LYS A 21 -6.75 16.29 -5.98
C LYS A 21 -7.87 16.35 -4.96
N ILE A 22 -7.89 17.43 -4.17
CA ILE A 22 -8.90 17.67 -3.15
C ILE A 22 -9.44 19.09 -3.36
N GLU A 23 -10.75 19.18 -3.59
CA GLU A 23 -11.50 20.42 -3.65
C GLU A 23 -12.30 20.56 -2.35
N TYR A 24 -12.07 21.65 -1.62
CA TYR A 24 -12.68 21.89 -0.31
C TYR A 24 -13.87 22.84 -0.44
N ALA A 25 -15.02 22.45 0.11
CA ALA A 25 -16.18 23.31 0.29
C ALA A 25 -16.27 23.74 1.75
N SER A 26 -16.36 25.06 1.97
CA SER A 26 -16.46 25.67 3.29
C SER A 26 -17.82 25.41 3.96
N HIS A 27 -17.94 25.74 5.23
CA HIS A 27 -19.23 25.72 5.94
C HIS A 27 -20.26 26.67 5.33
N GLU A 28 -19.82 27.80 4.79
CA GLU A 28 -20.64 28.77 4.07
C GLU A 28 -21.08 28.23 2.70
N ASP A 29 -20.23 27.49 2.00
CA ASP A 29 -20.62 26.76 0.78
C ASP A 29 -21.70 25.72 1.09
N GLY A 30 -21.53 24.98 2.18
CA GLY A 30 -22.53 24.03 2.66
C GLY A 30 -23.88 24.67 2.93
N ALA A 31 -23.90 25.84 3.59
CA ALA A 31 -25.15 26.56 3.85
C ALA A 31 -25.83 27.00 2.55
N ARG A 32 -25.06 27.50 1.57
CA ARG A 32 -25.58 27.82 0.23
C ARG A 32 -26.17 26.60 -0.48
N GLN A 33 -25.49 25.45 -0.41
CA GLN A 33 -25.95 24.20 -1.02
C GLN A 33 -27.22 23.70 -0.34
N ALA A 34 -27.24 23.65 1.00
CA ALA A 34 -28.38 23.21 1.78
C ALA A 34 -29.61 24.11 1.54
N ALA A 35 -29.41 25.42 1.55
CA ALA A 35 -30.44 26.41 1.24
C ALA A 35 -31.05 26.18 -0.15
N ALA A 36 -30.21 26.00 -1.17
CA ALA A 36 -30.67 25.75 -2.54
C ALA A 36 -31.47 24.45 -2.68
N VAL A 37 -31.06 23.38 -1.99
CA VAL A 37 -31.74 22.07 -2.04
C VAL A 37 -33.06 22.08 -1.25
N LEU A 38 -33.11 22.79 -0.12
CA LEU A 38 -34.24 22.78 0.81
C LEU A 38 -35.24 23.92 0.59
N GLY A 39 -34.95 24.87 -0.31
CA GLY A 39 -35.78 26.05 -0.54
C GLY A 39 -35.72 27.07 0.60
N LEU A 40 -34.58 27.13 1.30
CA LEU A 40 -34.31 28.05 2.41
C LEU A 40 -33.35 29.17 1.97
N GLN A 41 -33.05 30.10 2.87
CA GLN A 41 -31.94 31.04 2.73
C GLN A 41 -30.73 30.56 3.56
N PRO A 42 -29.49 30.91 3.16
CA PRO A 42 -28.31 30.58 3.96
C PRO A 42 -28.41 31.07 5.41
N ASP A 43 -29.01 32.24 5.64
CA ASP A 43 -29.17 32.85 6.97
C ASP A 43 -30.19 32.12 7.87
N ASP A 44 -30.97 31.18 7.32
CA ASP A 44 -31.82 30.30 8.12
C ASP A 44 -30.97 29.26 8.89
N PHE A 45 -29.70 29.06 8.50
CA PHE A 45 -28.74 28.25 9.22
C PHE A 45 -27.97 29.09 10.26
N PRO A 46 -27.59 28.52 11.42
CA PRO A 46 -26.84 29.24 12.45
C PRO A 46 -25.57 29.90 11.88
N GLU A 47 -25.53 31.24 11.96
CA GLU A 47 -24.43 32.06 11.42
C GLU A 47 -24.14 31.84 9.93
N GLY A 48 -25.11 31.35 9.15
CA GLY A 48 -24.91 31.06 7.72
C GLY A 48 -24.00 29.85 7.45
N LYS A 49 -23.93 28.89 8.38
CA LYS A 49 -23.02 27.73 8.31
C LYS A 49 -23.77 26.41 8.30
N ALA A 50 -23.31 25.48 7.44
CA ALA A 50 -23.75 24.09 7.43
C ALA A 50 -22.56 23.14 7.24
N TRP A 51 -22.78 21.96 6.64
CA TRP A 51 -21.74 20.95 6.44
C TRP A 51 -20.56 21.46 5.60
N ALA A 52 -19.35 21.04 5.94
CA ALA A 52 -18.19 21.15 5.05
C ALA A 52 -17.94 19.79 4.41
N THR A 53 -17.49 19.79 3.16
CA THR A 53 -17.25 18.57 2.39
C THR A 53 -16.08 18.75 1.44
N GLU A 54 -15.46 17.64 1.08
CA GLU A 54 -14.42 17.60 0.06
C GLU A 54 -14.84 16.73 -1.13
N THR A 55 -14.53 17.18 -2.34
CA THR A 55 -14.52 16.31 -3.53
C THR A 55 -13.09 15.84 -3.76
N VAL A 56 -12.90 14.52 -3.76
CA VAL A 56 -11.58 13.91 -3.98
C VAL A 56 -11.53 13.22 -5.33
N THR A 57 -10.53 13.56 -6.14
CA THR A 57 -10.20 12.84 -7.38
C THR A 57 -8.83 12.18 -7.23
N LEU A 58 -8.78 10.86 -7.29
CA LEU A 58 -7.57 10.09 -7.06
C LEU A 58 -7.59 8.75 -7.80
N ASN A 59 -6.42 8.20 -8.13
CA ASN A 59 -6.26 6.86 -8.68
C ASN A 59 -6.41 5.81 -7.56
N THR A 60 -6.89 4.60 -7.86
CA THR A 60 -6.98 3.50 -6.87
C THR A 60 -5.62 3.08 -6.30
N HIS A 61 -4.55 3.41 -7.02
CA HIS A 61 -3.14 3.23 -6.66
C HIS A 61 -2.53 4.47 -6.01
N ALA A 62 -3.32 5.46 -5.60
CA ALA A 62 -2.85 6.69 -4.93
C ALA A 62 -2.87 6.54 -3.39
N GLY A 63 -1.94 7.20 -2.68
CA GLY A 63 -1.78 6.99 -1.22
C GLY A 63 -1.52 5.53 -0.83
N THR A 64 -1.77 5.16 0.43
CA THR A 64 -1.67 3.77 0.89
C THR A 64 -2.84 2.95 0.35
N HIS A 65 -2.52 1.86 -0.33
CA HIS A 65 -3.51 1.06 -1.03
C HIS A 65 -3.11 -0.41 -1.10
N ILE A 66 -4.04 -1.24 -1.54
CA ILE A 66 -3.85 -2.67 -1.73
C ILE A 66 -4.11 -3.02 -3.18
N ASP A 67 -3.11 -3.65 -3.79
CA ASP A 67 -3.20 -4.22 -5.11
C ASP A 67 -3.84 -5.59 -5.09
N ALA A 68 -4.80 -5.79 -5.98
CA ALA A 68 -5.41 -7.08 -6.25
C ALA A 68 -4.69 -7.78 -7.41
N PRO A 69 -4.81 -9.12 -7.56
CA PRO A 69 -4.22 -9.87 -8.67
C PRO A 69 -4.52 -9.29 -10.06
N TRP A 70 -5.71 -8.72 -10.26
CA TRP A 70 -6.09 -8.04 -11.51
C TRP A 70 -5.13 -6.90 -11.91
N HIS A 71 -4.46 -6.26 -10.95
CA HIS A 71 -3.43 -5.26 -11.23
C HIS A 71 -2.22 -5.86 -11.95
N TYR A 72 -1.84 -7.08 -11.58
CA TYR A 72 -0.59 -7.71 -12.01
C TYR A 72 -0.73 -8.36 -13.38
N TRP A 73 -1.85 -9.05 -13.61
CA TRP A 73 -2.12 -9.77 -14.84
C TRP A 73 -3.61 -10.10 -14.96
N PRO A 74 -4.19 -10.22 -16.18
CA PRO A 74 -5.60 -10.59 -16.36
C PRO A 74 -5.99 -12.00 -15.84
N THR A 75 -5.01 -12.87 -15.60
CA THR A 75 -5.22 -14.21 -15.02
C THR A 75 -4.26 -14.45 -13.87
N SER A 76 -4.70 -15.18 -12.84
CA SER A 76 -3.86 -15.65 -11.74
C SER A 76 -4.15 -17.14 -11.52
N GLU A 77 -3.12 -17.98 -11.39
CA GLU A 77 -3.28 -19.44 -11.18
C GLU A 77 -4.15 -20.11 -12.28
N GLY A 78 -4.05 -19.63 -13.53
CA GLY A 78 -4.78 -20.18 -14.68
C GLY A 78 -6.28 -19.81 -14.76
N LYS A 79 -6.80 -18.99 -13.83
CA LYS A 79 -8.18 -18.47 -13.82
C LYS A 79 -8.17 -16.94 -13.99
N PRO A 80 -9.30 -16.29 -14.33
CA PRO A 80 -9.39 -14.84 -14.30
C PRO A 80 -8.91 -14.28 -12.96
N ALA A 81 -8.06 -13.26 -13.00
CA ALA A 81 -7.51 -12.64 -11.80
C ALA A 81 -8.62 -11.86 -11.07
N ARG A 82 -8.69 -12.05 -9.74
CA ARG A 82 -9.68 -11.36 -8.91
C ARG A 82 -9.41 -9.87 -8.83
N THR A 83 -10.49 -9.10 -8.87
CA THR A 83 -10.50 -7.68 -8.56
C THR A 83 -10.60 -7.46 -7.05
N ILE A 84 -10.28 -6.24 -6.59
CA ILE A 84 -10.18 -5.95 -5.16
C ILE A 84 -11.47 -6.23 -4.37
N ASP A 85 -12.63 -6.04 -5.02
CA ASP A 85 -13.96 -6.27 -4.47
C ASP A 85 -14.34 -7.75 -4.32
N GLU A 86 -13.52 -8.66 -4.86
CA GLU A 86 -13.68 -10.13 -4.79
C GLU A 86 -12.65 -10.79 -3.86
N MET A 87 -11.74 -10.01 -3.27
CA MET A 87 -10.70 -10.53 -2.39
C MET A 87 -11.30 -10.98 -1.04
N PRO A 88 -10.79 -12.08 -0.44
CA PRO A 88 -11.33 -12.63 0.79
C PRO A 88 -10.86 -11.79 1.98
N LEU A 89 -11.79 -11.34 2.82
CA LEU A 89 -11.48 -10.40 3.91
C LEU A 89 -10.55 -11.01 4.97
N GLU A 90 -10.55 -12.33 5.10
CA GLU A 90 -9.72 -13.09 6.02
C GLU A 90 -8.21 -12.91 5.75
N TRP A 91 -7.82 -12.46 4.55
CA TRP A 91 -6.42 -12.18 4.24
C TRP A 91 -5.93 -10.87 4.86
N PHE A 92 -6.85 -9.94 5.18
CA PHE A 92 -6.51 -8.56 5.57
C PHE A 92 -6.60 -8.31 7.08
N TYR A 93 -6.70 -9.38 7.88
CA TYR A 93 -6.59 -9.33 9.32
C TYR A 93 -5.78 -10.53 9.83
N GLY A 94 -4.55 -10.28 10.28
CA GLY A 94 -3.61 -11.35 10.59
C GLY A 94 -2.50 -10.92 11.54
N ASP A 95 -1.59 -11.84 11.82
CA ASP A 95 -0.37 -11.53 12.56
C ASP A 95 0.59 -10.75 11.68
N GLY A 96 1.10 -9.63 12.21
CA GLY A 96 2.08 -8.81 11.51
C GLY A 96 3.51 -9.29 11.75
N VAL A 97 4.31 -9.27 10.70
CA VAL A 97 5.75 -9.54 10.74
C VAL A 97 6.46 -8.38 10.05
N LEU A 98 7.26 -7.62 10.79
CA LEU A 98 8.03 -6.49 10.28
C LEU A 98 9.48 -6.94 10.03
N LEU A 99 9.92 -6.82 8.78
CA LEU A 99 11.28 -7.10 8.33
C LEU A 99 11.98 -5.77 8.02
N ASP A 100 13.08 -5.48 8.73
CA ASP A 100 13.72 -4.18 8.66
C ASP A 100 14.87 -4.16 7.64
N PHE A 101 14.66 -3.42 6.55
CA PHE A 101 15.65 -3.15 5.51
C PHE A 101 15.94 -1.64 5.36
N SER A 102 15.60 -0.82 6.36
CA SER A 102 15.82 0.65 6.35
C SER A 102 17.27 1.07 6.11
N ALA A 103 18.23 0.20 6.43
CA ALA A 103 19.65 0.44 6.18
C ALA A 103 20.07 0.20 4.72
N LYS A 104 19.23 -0.44 3.90
CA LYS A 104 19.54 -0.71 2.49
C LYS A 104 19.33 0.57 1.66
N PRO A 105 20.20 0.85 0.67
CA PRO A 105 20.05 2.04 -0.16
C PRO A 105 18.85 1.92 -1.12
N PRO A 106 18.33 3.05 -1.64
CA PRO A 106 17.39 3.03 -2.74
C PRO A 106 17.88 2.19 -3.92
N GLY A 107 16.99 1.38 -4.50
CA GLY A 107 17.33 0.46 -5.59
C GLY A 107 17.96 -0.85 -5.16
N TYR A 108 18.19 -1.08 -3.86
CA TYR A 108 18.57 -2.40 -3.38
C TYR A 108 17.43 -3.40 -3.62
N GLU A 109 17.74 -4.52 -4.24
CA GLU A 109 16.82 -5.63 -4.46
C GLU A 109 16.98 -6.65 -3.33
N ILE A 110 15.95 -6.77 -2.48
CA ILE A 110 15.88 -7.68 -1.35
C ILE A 110 15.71 -9.10 -1.88
N THR A 111 16.67 -9.95 -1.52
CA THR A 111 16.77 -11.34 -1.95
C THR A 111 16.10 -12.30 -0.98
N THR A 112 15.91 -13.55 -1.40
CA THR A 112 15.42 -14.62 -0.51
C THR A 112 16.34 -14.82 0.68
N GLU A 113 17.65 -14.70 0.48
CA GLU A 113 18.68 -14.82 1.51
C GLU A 113 18.60 -13.66 2.50
N ASP A 114 18.37 -12.43 2.03
CA ASP A 114 18.12 -11.26 2.89
C ASP A 114 16.91 -11.50 3.81
N LEU A 115 15.78 -11.97 3.27
CA LEU A 115 14.57 -12.26 4.05
C LEU A 115 14.83 -13.35 5.11
N LYS A 116 15.50 -14.44 4.74
CA LYS A 116 15.85 -15.53 5.66
C LYS A 116 16.80 -15.06 6.76
N ALA A 117 17.79 -14.23 6.41
CA ALA A 117 18.73 -13.67 7.38
C ALA A 117 18.01 -12.74 8.38
N GLU A 118 17.09 -11.90 7.90
CA GLU A 118 16.31 -11.01 8.75
C GLU A 118 15.37 -11.78 9.68
N LEU A 119 14.68 -12.80 9.18
CA LEU A 119 13.85 -13.70 9.99
C LEU A 119 14.66 -14.42 11.07
N ALA A 120 15.88 -14.88 10.74
CA ALA A 120 16.78 -15.48 11.72
C ALA A 120 17.23 -14.48 12.78
N ARG A 121 17.52 -13.22 12.39
CA ARG A 121 17.91 -12.14 13.31
C ARG A 121 16.80 -11.82 14.31
N ILE A 122 15.55 -11.74 13.86
CA ILE A 122 14.41 -11.49 14.75
C ILE A 122 13.98 -12.76 15.49
N GLY A 123 14.43 -13.95 15.08
CA GLY A 123 14.08 -15.22 15.71
C GLY A 123 12.64 -15.66 15.43
N TYR A 124 12.15 -15.42 14.21
CA TYR A 124 10.77 -15.73 13.82
C TYR A 124 10.72 -16.71 12.65
N THR A 125 9.73 -17.60 12.68
CA THR A 125 9.39 -18.50 11.56
C THR A 125 8.02 -18.11 11.03
N LEU A 126 7.96 -17.74 9.74
CA LEU A 126 6.72 -17.38 9.07
C LEU A 126 5.69 -18.52 9.17
N LYS A 127 4.42 -18.16 9.32
CA LYS A 127 3.29 -19.08 9.23
C LYS A 127 2.28 -18.61 8.18
N PRO A 128 1.42 -19.51 7.67
CA PRO A 128 0.39 -19.13 6.70
C PRO A 128 -0.45 -17.96 7.20
N PHE A 129 -0.75 -17.04 6.29
CA PHE A 129 -1.53 -15.81 6.55
C PHE A 129 -0.90 -14.79 7.51
N ASP A 130 0.40 -14.90 7.83
CA ASP A 130 1.11 -13.73 8.32
C ASP A 130 1.04 -12.60 7.28
N ILE A 131 0.97 -11.35 7.76
CA ILE A 131 1.06 -10.14 6.95
C ILE A 131 2.49 -9.62 7.09
N VAL A 132 3.28 -9.79 6.02
CA VAL A 132 4.70 -9.45 6.00
C VAL A 132 4.89 -8.00 5.55
N LEU A 133 5.44 -7.16 6.42
CA LEU A 133 5.72 -5.75 6.16
C LEU A 133 7.24 -5.57 6.00
N VAL A 134 7.66 -5.01 4.87
CA VAL A 134 9.04 -4.69 4.53
C VAL A 134 9.25 -3.19 4.73
N ARG A 135 10.14 -2.84 5.65
CA ARG A 135 10.48 -1.44 5.96
C ARG A 135 11.73 -1.01 5.21
N SER A 136 11.65 0.09 4.49
CA SER A 136 12.77 0.74 3.80
C SER A 136 12.93 2.23 4.17
N ASP A 137 12.09 2.76 5.07
CA ASP A 137 12.00 4.17 5.47
C ASP A 137 11.77 5.12 4.27
N ALA A 138 11.15 4.62 3.20
CA ALA A 138 10.80 5.42 2.05
C ALA A 138 9.73 6.48 2.39
N ASP A 139 8.84 6.19 3.35
CA ASP A 139 7.82 7.11 3.86
C ASP A 139 8.42 8.43 4.38
N LYS A 140 9.66 8.42 4.87
CA LYS A 140 10.38 9.63 5.32
C LYS A 140 10.66 10.62 4.18
N ARG A 141 10.47 10.19 2.93
CA ARG A 141 10.72 10.98 1.71
C ARG A 141 9.47 11.24 0.87
N LEU A 142 8.26 11.05 1.39
CA LEU A 142 6.99 11.22 0.65
C LEU A 142 6.83 12.56 -0.09
N PHE A 143 7.42 13.63 0.44
CA PHE A 143 7.35 14.98 -0.15
C PHE A 143 8.54 15.33 -1.04
N HIS A 144 9.51 14.42 -1.18
CA HIS A 144 10.66 14.59 -2.06
C HIS A 144 10.24 14.39 -3.53
N GLU A 145 10.74 15.22 -4.45
CA GLU A 145 10.33 15.22 -5.87
C GLU A 145 10.52 13.88 -6.60
N HIS A 146 11.41 13.04 -6.07
CA HIS A 146 11.74 11.71 -6.61
C HIS A 146 11.37 10.58 -5.66
N TYR A 147 10.41 10.77 -4.76
CA TYR A 147 9.96 9.74 -3.79
C TYR A 147 9.77 8.36 -4.44
N ALA A 148 9.16 8.30 -5.62
CA ALA A 148 8.91 7.07 -6.37
C ALA A 148 10.16 6.24 -6.72
N PHE A 149 11.36 6.79 -6.54
CA PHE A 149 12.63 6.12 -6.80
C PHE A 149 13.49 5.91 -5.54
N LEU A 150 12.96 6.25 -4.36
CA LEU A 150 13.73 6.32 -3.11
C LEU A 150 13.36 5.22 -2.13
N HIS A 151 13.30 3.98 -2.62
CA HIS A 151 12.98 2.79 -1.84
C HIS A 151 13.83 1.57 -2.26
N ALA A 152 13.95 0.60 -1.35
CA ALA A 152 14.35 -0.75 -1.71
C ALA A 152 13.13 -1.50 -2.27
N GLY A 153 13.36 -2.58 -3.01
CA GLY A 153 12.31 -3.43 -3.55
C GLY A 153 12.61 -4.89 -3.30
N VAL A 154 11.61 -5.75 -3.45
CA VAL A 154 11.72 -7.19 -3.21
C VAL A 154 11.78 -7.93 -4.54
N SER A 155 12.70 -8.89 -4.68
CA SER A 155 12.83 -9.66 -5.91
C SER A 155 11.65 -10.60 -6.14
N ALA A 156 11.46 -11.04 -7.39
CA ALA A 156 10.48 -12.07 -7.73
C ALA A 156 10.71 -13.37 -6.94
N ALA A 157 11.97 -13.84 -6.86
CA ALA A 157 12.32 -15.06 -6.13
C ALA A 157 12.05 -14.94 -4.62
N ALA A 158 12.31 -13.77 -4.03
CA ALA A 158 11.99 -13.49 -2.63
C ALA A 158 10.47 -13.47 -2.39
N THR A 159 9.72 -12.91 -3.34
CA THR A 159 8.25 -12.89 -3.31
C THR A 159 7.68 -14.30 -3.41
N GLU A 160 8.10 -15.10 -4.40
CA GLU A 160 7.72 -16.50 -4.52
C GLU A 160 8.00 -17.29 -3.24
N TRP A 161 9.18 -17.08 -2.65
CA TRP A 161 9.56 -17.75 -1.41
C TRP A 161 8.63 -17.38 -0.23
N LEU A 162 8.22 -16.12 -0.10
CA LEU A 162 7.21 -15.70 0.89
C LEU A 162 5.87 -16.42 0.64
N LEU A 163 5.42 -16.49 -0.62
CA LEU A 163 4.18 -17.17 -0.98
C LEU A 163 4.24 -18.68 -0.73
N ASP A 164 5.42 -19.30 -0.82
CA ASP A 164 5.65 -20.70 -0.45
C ASP A 164 5.49 -20.94 1.06
N GLN A 165 5.62 -19.91 1.90
CA GLN A 165 5.35 -20.01 3.34
C GLN A 165 3.84 -19.86 3.66
N GLY A 166 2.99 -19.69 2.63
CA GLY A 166 1.56 -19.47 2.80
C GLY A 166 1.16 -18.00 3.07
N ILE A 167 2.07 -17.06 2.81
CA ILE A 167 1.77 -15.63 2.89
C ILE A 167 0.83 -15.24 1.75
N LYS A 168 -0.15 -14.38 2.07
CA LYS A 168 -1.14 -13.86 1.10
C LYS A 168 -1.14 -12.35 0.95
N VAL A 169 -0.60 -11.64 1.95
CA VAL A 169 -0.50 -10.18 1.93
C VAL A 169 0.92 -9.80 2.33
N VAL A 170 1.57 -9.04 1.46
CA VAL A 170 2.86 -8.41 1.72
C VAL A 170 2.69 -6.89 1.68
N GLY A 171 3.56 -6.14 2.33
CA GLY A 171 3.48 -4.69 2.35
C GLY A 171 4.83 -3.99 2.34
N THR A 172 4.90 -2.82 1.74
CA THR A 172 6.11 -1.97 1.67
C THR A 172 5.76 -0.52 1.94
N ASP A 173 6.69 0.23 2.55
CA ASP A 173 6.64 1.70 2.64
C ASP A 173 7.18 2.39 1.36
N GLY A 174 7.73 1.60 0.44
CA GLY A 174 8.13 2.03 -0.89
C GLY A 174 6.96 2.43 -1.78
N TRP A 175 7.28 3.11 -2.89
CA TRP A 175 6.27 3.48 -3.89
C TRP A 175 5.71 2.27 -4.61
N GLY A 176 6.54 1.24 -4.79
CA GLY A 176 6.14 -0.07 -5.31
C GLY A 176 6.86 -1.22 -4.59
N TRP A 177 6.35 -2.44 -4.74
CA TRP A 177 6.94 -3.66 -4.18
C TRP A 177 8.29 -4.03 -4.83
N ASP A 178 8.37 -3.94 -6.16
CA ASP A 178 9.61 -4.11 -6.92
C ASP A 178 10.62 -2.96 -6.65
N ILE A 179 11.85 -3.08 -7.15
CA ILE A 179 12.79 -1.95 -7.16
C ILE A 179 12.28 -0.80 -8.06
N PRO A 180 12.76 0.44 -7.90
CA PRO A 180 12.35 1.58 -8.72
C PRO A 180 12.34 1.33 -10.24
N LEU A 181 11.24 1.71 -10.92
CA LEU A 181 11.02 1.47 -12.36
C LEU A 181 12.12 2.05 -13.27
N ASN A 182 12.75 3.16 -12.88
CA ASN A 182 13.86 3.74 -13.64
C ASN A 182 15.07 2.80 -13.68
N LEU A 183 15.35 2.08 -12.59
CA LEU A 183 16.44 1.10 -12.51
C LEU A 183 16.11 -0.17 -13.30
N GLN A 184 14.86 -0.64 -13.22
CA GLN A 184 14.39 -1.75 -14.05
C GLN A 184 14.52 -1.42 -15.55
N ALA A 185 14.07 -0.23 -15.96
CA ALA A 185 14.16 0.22 -17.34
C ALA A 185 15.62 0.39 -17.81
N GLU A 186 16.51 0.89 -16.95
CA GLU A 186 17.94 0.97 -17.25
C GLU A 186 18.55 -0.42 -17.45
N ALA A 187 18.27 -1.37 -16.54
CA ALA A 187 18.74 -2.74 -16.63
C ALA A 187 18.24 -3.43 -17.92
N TYR A 188 16.96 -3.26 -18.25
CA TYR A 188 16.38 -3.81 -19.47
C TYR A 188 17.01 -3.22 -20.73
N ARG A 189 17.25 -1.90 -20.77
CA ARG A 189 17.92 -1.26 -21.92
C ARG A 189 19.35 -1.76 -22.11
N LYS A 190 20.07 -2.05 -21.01
CA LYS A 190 21.44 -2.60 -21.06
C LYS A 190 21.46 -4.06 -21.52
N ALA A 191 20.51 -4.87 -21.06
CA ALA A 191 20.42 -6.28 -21.39
C ALA A 191 18.94 -6.73 -21.47
N PRO A 192 18.29 -6.61 -22.65
CA PRO A 192 16.89 -6.95 -22.81
C PRO A 192 16.65 -8.44 -22.54
N ARG A 193 15.82 -8.74 -21.52
CA ARG A 193 15.39 -10.09 -21.15
C ARG A 193 14.09 -10.04 -20.36
N GLU A 194 13.37 -11.15 -20.34
CA GLU A 194 12.19 -11.32 -19.49
C GLU A 194 12.58 -11.31 -17.99
N GLY A 195 11.59 -11.00 -17.13
CA GLY A 195 11.78 -10.98 -15.68
C GLY A 195 12.66 -9.84 -15.15
N VAL A 196 12.73 -8.72 -15.87
CA VAL A 196 13.41 -7.49 -15.40
C VAL A 196 12.41 -6.39 -15.04
N LEU A 197 11.36 -6.25 -15.85
CA LEU A 197 10.32 -5.26 -15.65
C LEU A 197 9.17 -5.92 -14.86
N TRP A 198 8.76 -5.31 -13.74
CA TRP A 198 7.61 -5.75 -12.93
C TRP A 198 7.73 -7.22 -12.49
N ALA A 199 8.95 -7.67 -12.19
CA ALA A 199 9.23 -9.08 -11.98
C ALA A 199 8.47 -9.63 -10.77
N ALA A 200 8.44 -8.90 -9.64
CA ALA A 200 7.76 -9.37 -8.44
C ALA A 200 6.23 -9.19 -8.54
N HIS A 201 5.73 -8.09 -9.11
CA HIS A 201 4.31 -7.99 -9.50
C HIS A 201 3.86 -9.20 -10.35
N TYR A 202 4.63 -9.59 -11.37
CA TYR A 202 4.25 -10.70 -12.25
C TYR A 202 4.24 -12.08 -11.61
N VAL A 203 4.80 -12.28 -10.42
CA VAL A 203 4.56 -13.50 -9.61
C VAL A 203 3.05 -13.72 -9.41
N GLY A 204 2.27 -12.64 -9.41
CA GLY A 204 0.81 -12.64 -9.30
C GLY A 204 0.08 -13.40 -10.41
N LYS A 205 0.74 -13.61 -11.56
CA LYS A 205 0.23 -14.43 -12.65
C LYS A 205 0.11 -15.90 -12.26
N ASP A 206 1.07 -16.39 -11.48
CA ASP A 206 1.21 -17.80 -11.16
C ASP A 206 0.75 -18.13 -9.72
N ARG A 207 0.67 -17.12 -8.86
CA ARG A 207 0.30 -17.27 -7.44
C ARG A 207 -0.59 -16.11 -7.00
N GLU A 208 -1.74 -16.42 -6.39
CA GLU A 208 -2.69 -15.38 -5.98
C GLU A 208 -2.33 -14.77 -4.61
N TYR A 209 -2.05 -13.46 -4.59
CA TYR A 209 -1.69 -12.67 -3.40
C TYR A 209 -2.01 -11.18 -3.59
N CYS A 210 -1.82 -10.38 -2.54
CA CYS A 210 -1.97 -8.92 -2.56
C CYS A 210 -0.74 -8.21 -2.02
N GLN A 211 -0.50 -7.00 -2.52
CA GLN A 211 0.55 -6.10 -2.04
C GLN A 211 -0.10 -4.86 -1.41
N ILE A 212 0.44 -4.41 -0.28
CA ILE A 212 0.14 -3.10 0.31
C ILE A 212 1.30 -2.17 -0.03
N GLU A 213 1.05 -1.11 -0.77
CA GLU A 213 2.10 -0.16 -1.15
C GLU A 213 1.92 1.18 -0.45
N LYS A 214 3.03 1.92 -0.32
CA LYS A 214 3.07 3.23 0.34
C LYS A 214 2.56 3.21 1.76
N LEU A 215 2.97 2.21 2.54
CA LEU A 215 2.85 2.24 4.00
C LEU A 215 3.67 3.39 4.60
N ALA A 216 3.38 3.72 5.85
CA ALA A 216 4.13 4.69 6.65
C ALA A 216 4.29 4.19 8.08
N ASN A 217 5.15 4.87 8.85
CA ASN A 217 5.27 4.68 10.30
C ASN A 217 5.64 3.24 10.73
N LEU A 218 6.23 2.44 9.83
CA LEU A 218 6.67 1.08 10.16
C LEU A 218 7.73 1.08 11.28
N ASP A 219 8.52 2.16 11.38
CA ASP A 219 9.47 2.44 12.46
C ASP A 219 8.83 2.63 13.85
N GLN A 220 7.52 2.89 13.92
CA GLN A 220 6.81 3.08 15.18
C GLN A 220 6.29 1.77 15.79
N ILE A 221 6.33 0.67 15.04
CA ILE A 221 5.97 -0.66 15.51
C ILE A 221 7.08 -1.13 16.47
N PRO A 222 6.79 -1.40 17.75
CA PRO A 222 7.83 -1.55 18.78
C PRO A 222 8.51 -2.92 18.77
N LYS A 223 7.95 -3.90 18.06
CA LYS A 223 8.43 -5.29 18.02
C LYS A 223 8.29 -5.85 16.59
N PRO A 224 9.21 -6.70 16.13
CA PRO A 224 9.18 -7.23 14.76
C PRO A 224 8.05 -8.25 14.52
N PHE A 225 7.44 -8.79 15.57
CA PHE A 225 6.26 -9.67 15.51
C PHE A 225 5.52 -9.64 16.85
N GLY A 226 4.36 -10.31 16.92
CA GLY A 226 3.52 -10.32 18.13
C GLY A 226 2.55 -9.13 18.21
N PHE A 227 2.16 -8.60 17.05
CA PHE A 227 1.12 -7.59 16.87
C PHE A 227 0.18 -8.06 15.74
N LYS A 228 -1.04 -7.52 15.68
CA LYS A 228 -1.97 -7.77 14.56
C LYS A 228 -1.86 -6.66 13.52
N VAL A 229 -2.12 -6.98 12.27
CA VAL A 229 -2.34 -5.99 11.20
C VAL A 229 -3.78 -6.10 10.72
N CYS A 230 -4.44 -4.95 10.58
CA CYS A 230 -5.76 -4.81 10.00
C CYS A 230 -5.67 -3.87 8.80
N CYS A 231 -5.97 -4.36 7.60
CA CYS A 231 -5.77 -3.63 6.35
C CYS A 231 -6.89 -3.88 5.33
N PHE A 232 -8.16 -3.92 5.74
CA PHE A 232 -9.26 -4.13 4.78
C PHE A 232 -9.25 -3.09 3.64
N PRO A 233 -9.32 -3.51 2.37
CA PRO A 233 -9.36 -2.59 1.25
C PRO A 233 -10.75 -1.96 1.10
N ILE A 234 -10.80 -0.72 0.64
CA ILE A 234 -12.04 -0.10 0.14
C ILE A 234 -12.52 -0.89 -1.08
N LYS A 235 -13.80 -1.23 -1.07
CA LYS A 235 -14.45 -2.02 -2.11
C LYS A 235 -14.73 -1.19 -3.36
N VAL A 236 -13.78 -1.15 -4.28
CA VAL A 236 -13.94 -0.55 -5.62
C VAL A 236 -14.44 -1.63 -6.57
N GLU A 237 -15.65 -1.45 -7.12
CA GLU A 237 -16.25 -2.41 -8.06
C GLU A 237 -15.31 -2.67 -9.24
N LYS A 238 -14.95 -3.95 -9.45
CA LYS A 238 -14.01 -4.39 -10.50
C LYS A 238 -12.66 -3.66 -10.49
N GLY A 239 -12.24 -3.18 -9.31
CA GLY A 239 -11.02 -2.41 -9.15
C GLY A 239 -9.75 -3.26 -9.19
N SER A 240 -8.66 -2.71 -9.76
CA SER A 240 -7.32 -3.32 -9.66
C SER A 240 -6.67 -3.10 -8.29
N ALA A 241 -7.12 -2.11 -7.54
CA ALA A 241 -6.69 -1.82 -6.19
C ALA A 241 -7.81 -1.15 -5.40
N GLY A 242 -7.64 -1.12 -4.08
CA GLY A 242 -8.50 -0.37 -3.16
C GLY A 242 -7.63 0.31 -2.10
N TRP A 243 -7.94 1.57 -1.81
CA TRP A 243 -7.29 2.28 -0.70
C TRP A 243 -7.48 1.53 0.60
N SER A 244 -6.54 1.66 1.52
CA SER A 244 -6.67 1.08 2.86
C SER A 244 -6.13 2.06 3.89
N ARG A 245 -6.58 1.91 5.13
CA ARG A 245 -5.96 2.52 6.30
C ARG A 245 -5.38 1.40 7.15
N PRO A 246 -4.20 0.86 6.80
CA PRO A 246 -3.62 -0.26 7.53
C PRO A 246 -3.24 0.18 8.94
N VAL A 247 -3.53 -0.66 9.93
CA VAL A 247 -3.24 -0.37 11.34
C VAL A 247 -2.52 -1.55 11.96
N ALA A 248 -1.39 -1.30 12.62
CA ALA A 248 -0.80 -2.26 13.54
C ALA A 248 -1.46 -2.12 14.92
N ILE A 249 -1.93 -3.24 15.46
CA ILE A 249 -2.59 -3.35 16.75
C ILE A 249 -1.65 -4.07 17.70
N VAL A 250 -1.14 -3.33 18.69
CA VAL A 250 -0.17 -3.81 19.66
C VAL A 250 -0.85 -4.01 21.00
N GLU A 251 -0.89 -5.25 21.48
CA GLU A 251 -1.21 -5.56 22.87
C GLU A 251 0.05 -5.34 23.72
N ASP A 252 -0.14 -4.69 24.87
CA ASP A 252 0.94 -4.31 25.80
C ASP A 252 1.57 -5.56 26.43
#